data_AF-A0A1S2H1C6-F1
#
_entry.id   AF-A0A1S2H1C6-F1
#
_cell.length_a   1.000
_cell.length_b   1.000
_cell.length_c   1.000
_cell.angle_alpha   90.00
_cell.angle_beta   90.00
_cell.angle_gamma   90.00
#
_symmetry.space_group_name_H-M   'P 1'
#
loop_
_entity.id
_entity.type
_entity.pdbx_description
1 polymer ?
#
loop_
_entity_poly.entity_id
_entity_poly.type
_entity_poly.pdbx_seq_one_letter_code
_entity_poly.pdbx_strand_id
1 'polypeptide(L)'
;MNDEHASHRPEEDAARLGLVVVGEAAALHSGDESALDASEENIRETVDGMVDQPLTDRQEEVVQRLASAGGTLTAGLSGALAAQTGRPVDEVLEGAARSIVWQERMAADRDRNEAELAAGLPEQHDKDAPHHEQRRASDDQRQRSSEDTRRDTEDTADEGRGRGSDEHRRPGSDER
;
A
#
# COMPACT_ATOMS: atom_id res chain seq x y z
N MET A 1 2.71 -30.65 17.86
CA MET A 1 2.60 -29.18 17.98
C MET A 1 2.59 -28.72 16.54
N ASN A 2 1.40 -28.38 16.04
CA ASN A 2 1.24 -28.00 14.63
C ASN A 2 1.70 -26.57 14.48
N ASP A 3 2.64 -26.37 13.55
CA ASP A 3 3.01 -25.07 12.95
C ASP A 3 1.82 -24.55 12.11
N GLU A 4 0.68 -24.26 12.74
CA GLU A 4 -0.51 -23.77 12.02
C GLU A 4 -0.37 -22.29 11.64
N HIS A 5 0.45 -21.51 12.36
CA HIS A 5 0.71 -20.09 12.05
C HIS A 5 2.02 -19.86 11.27
N ALA A 6 2.88 -20.87 11.13
CA ALA A 6 4.12 -20.76 10.34
C ALA A 6 3.87 -20.54 8.83
N SER A 7 2.61 -20.50 8.40
CA SER A 7 2.16 -20.39 7.02
C SER A 7 1.76 -18.98 6.59
N HIS A 8 1.57 -18.02 7.51
CA HIS A 8 1.12 -16.68 7.11
C HIS A 8 2.29 -15.77 6.77
N ARG A 9 2.17 -15.08 5.63
CA ARG A 9 3.18 -14.12 5.19
C ARG A 9 3.01 -12.84 6.01
N PRO A 10 4.11 -12.21 6.47
CA PRO A 10 4.04 -10.95 7.21
C PRO A 10 3.21 -9.86 6.51
N GLU A 11 3.24 -9.83 5.18
CA GLU A 11 2.46 -8.91 4.36
C GLU A 11 0.95 -9.19 4.41
N GLU A 12 0.54 -10.45 4.52
CA GLU A 12 -0.87 -10.84 4.67
C GLU A 12 -1.39 -10.45 6.06
N ASP A 13 -0.57 -10.66 7.10
CA ASP A 13 -0.89 -10.26 8.47
C ASP A 13 -0.99 -8.73 8.58
N ALA A 14 -0.04 -8.02 7.98
CA ALA A 14 -0.08 -6.55 7.92
C ALA A 14 -1.31 -6.04 7.17
N ALA A 15 -1.73 -6.71 6.08
CA ALA A 15 -2.94 -6.36 5.36
C ALA A 15 -4.21 -6.60 6.19
N ARG A 16 -4.31 -7.75 6.89
CA ARG A 16 -5.42 -8.02 7.82
C ARG A 16 -5.49 -6.99 8.94
N LEU A 17 -4.36 -6.73 9.62
CA LEU A 17 -4.30 -5.71 10.68
C LEU A 17 -4.68 -4.32 10.14
N GLY A 18 -4.20 -3.96 8.95
CA GLY A 18 -4.54 -2.70 8.30
C GLY A 18 -6.04 -2.56 8.03
N LEU A 19 -6.70 -3.63 7.56
CA LEU A 19 -8.14 -3.64 7.31
C LEU A 19 -8.95 -3.50 8.59
N VAL A 20 -8.52 -4.15 9.67
CA VAL A 20 -9.15 -4.02 10.98
C VAL A 20 -9.07 -2.58 11.49
N VAL A 21 -7.90 -1.94 11.39
CA VAL A 21 -7.73 -0.53 11.80
C VAL A 21 -8.59 0.42 10.95
N VAL A 22 -8.77 0.15 9.66
CA VAL A 22 -9.70 0.91 8.80
C VAL A 22 -11.15 0.69 9.23
N GLY A 23 -11.53 -0.53 9.62
CA GLY A 23 -12.84 -0.84 10.18
C GLY A 23 -13.12 -0.08 11.48
N GLU A 24 -12.14 -0.01 12.38
CA GLU A 24 -12.23 0.75 13.62
C GLU A 24 -12.38 2.25 13.36
N ALA A 25 -11.62 2.79 12.40
CA ALA A 25 -11.75 4.18 11.98
C ALA A 25 -13.15 4.49 11.41
N ALA A 26 -13.75 3.55 10.66
CA ALA A 26 -15.11 3.67 10.15
C ALA A 26 -16.14 3.62 11.29
N ALA A 27 -15.97 2.72 12.26
CA ALA A 27 -16.81 2.66 13.46
C ALA A 27 -16.74 3.97 14.26
N LEU A 28 -15.54 4.49 14.53
CA LEU A 28 -15.31 5.79 15.17
C LEU A 28 -15.97 6.93 14.40
N HIS A 29 -15.88 6.92 13.07
CA HIS A 29 -16.50 7.95 12.23
C HIS A 29 -18.04 7.90 12.30
N SER A 30 -18.61 6.70 12.27
CA SER A 30 -20.06 6.50 12.32
C SER A 30 -20.68 6.92 13.65
N GLY A 31 -19.89 6.88 14.74
CA GLY A 31 -20.38 7.11 16.10
C GLY A 31 -21.33 6.02 16.61
N ASP A 32 -21.40 4.88 15.93
CA ASP A 32 -22.20 3.72 16.35
C ASP A 32 -21.42 2.90 17.38
N GLU A 33 -21.88 2.96 18.63
CA GLU A 33 -21.28 2.24 19.76
C GLU A 33 -21.30 0.71 19.54
N SER A 34 -22.31 0.18 18.85
CA SER A 34 -22.35 -1.25 18.53
C SER A 34 -21.34 -1.64 17.46
N ALA A 35 -21.04 -0.73 16.52
CA ALA A 35 -19.98 -0.92 15.53
C ALA A 35 -18.59 -0.82 16.17
N LEU A 36 -18.43 0.03 17.19
CA LEU A 36 -17.20 0.13 17.97
C LEU A 36 -16.92 -1.15 18.76
N ASP A 37 -17.91 -1.66 19.51
CA ASP A 37 -17.78 -2.92 20.25
C ASP A 37 -17.44 -4.08 19.31
N ALA A 38 -18.13 -4.19 18.16
CA ALA A 38 -17.86 -5.20 17.15
C ALA A 38 -16.45 -5.06 16.54
N SER A 39 -15.97 -3.82 16.36
CA SER A 39 -14.62 -3.57 15.88
C SER A 39 -13.56 -3.99 16.91
N GLU A 40 -13.77 -3.72 18.20
CA GLU A 40 -12.87 -4.14 19.27
C GLU A 40 -12.78 -5.67 19.37
N GLU A 41 -13.92 -6.37 19.24
CA GLU A 41 -13.94 -7.83 19.19
C GLU A 41 -13.19 -8.36 17.96
N ASN A 42 -13.41 -7.75 16.78
CA ASN A 42 -12.72 -8.13 15.54
C ASN A 42 -11.20 -7.96 15.65
N ILE A 43 -10.71 -6.89 16.30
CA ILE A 43 -9.29 -6.69 16.59
C ILE A 43 -8.73 -7.86 17.41
N ARG A 44 -9.43 -8.22 18.49
CA ARG A 44 -9.02 -9.31 19.38
C ARG A 44 -8.97 -10.64 18.64
N GLU A 45 -10.03 -10.97 17.90
CA GLU A 45 -10.11 -12.21 17.10
C GLU A 45 -9.03 -12.27 16.01
N THR A 46 -8.78 -11.15 15.33
CA THR A 46 -7.77 -11.07 14.27
C THR A 46 -6.37 -11.30 14.83
N VAL A 47 -6.05 -10.68 15.96
CA VAL A 47 -4.73 -10.84 16.60
C VAL A 47 -4.59 -12.23 17.22
N ASP A 48 -5.64 -12.78 17.83
CA ASP A 48 -5.63 -14.15 18.37
C ASP A 48 -5.36 -15.18 17.27
N GLY A 49 -5.89 -14.97 16.07
CA GLY A 49 -5.60 -15.81 14.90
C GLY A 49 -4.17 -15.71 14.36
N MET A 50 -3.38 -14.71 14.77
CA MET A 50 -2.01 -14.47 14.33
C MET A 50 -0.93 -14.93 15.33
N VAL A 51 -1.32 -15.31 16.55
CA VAL A 51 -0.37 -15.65 17.62
C VAL A 51 -0.38 -17.15 17.93
N ASP A 52 0.81 -17.73 18.10
CA ASP A 52 0.97 -19.16 18.42
C ASP A 52 0.49 -19.53 19.83
N GLN A 53 0.46 -18.54 20.72
CA GLN A 53 0.07 -18.70 22.12
C GLN A 53 -0.89 -17.58 22.48
N PRO A 54 -1.88 -17.85 23.36
CA PRO A 54 -2.76 -16.82 23.86
C PRO A 54 -1.94 -15.66 24.43
N LEU A 55 -2.37 -14.44 24.12
CA LEU A 55 -1.78 -13.25 24.71
C LEU A 55 -1.91 -13.29 26.22
N THR A 56 -0.89 -12.82 26.92
CA THR A 56 -1.03 -12.48 28.34
C THR A 56 -1.96 -11.26 28.48
N ASP A 57 -2.64 -11.13 29.62
CA ASP A 57 -3.54 -9.99 29.91
C ASP A 57 -2.89 -8.63 29.59
N ARG A 58 -1.59 -8.50 29.88
CA ARG A 58 -0.85 -7.26 29.62
C ARG A 58 -0.61 -7.02 28.13
N GLN A 59 -0.38 -8.07 27.35
CA GLN A 59 -0.21 -7.95 25.90
C GLN A 59 -1.54 -7.61 25.23
N GLU A 60 -2.64 -8.20 25.68
CA GLU A 60 -3.99 -7.87 25.20
C GLU A 60 -4.32 -6.39 25.44
N GLU A 61 -4.05 -5.87 26.64
CA GLU A 61 -4.22 -4.45 26.97
C GLU A 61 -3.38 -3.53 26.05
N VAL A 62 -2.16 -3.95 25.72
CA VAL A 62 -1.28 -3.19 24.81
C VAL A 62 -1.82 -3.21 23.39
N VAL A 63 -2.25 -4.37 22.88
CA VAL A 63 -2.83 -4.51 21.55
C VAL A 63 -4.07 -3.65 21.41
N GLN A 64 -4.98 -3.68 22.39
CA GLN A 64 -6.21 -2.89 22.35
C GLN A 64 -5.92 -1.38 22.34
N ARG A 65 -4.91 -0.92 23.09
CA ARG A 65 -4.47 0.48 23.05
C ARG A 65 -3.83 0.87 21.73
N LEU A 66 -3.04 -0.02 21.13
CA LEU A 66 -2.42 0.21 19.83
C LEU A 66 -3.47 0.28 18.72
N ALA A 67 -4.48 -0.59 18.77
CA ALA A 67 -5.60 -0.56 17.84
C ALA A 67 -6.38 0.75 17.99
N SER A 68 -6.83 1.09 19.21
CA SER A 68 -7.51 2.36 19.49
C SER A 68 -6.75 3.60 19.01
N ALA A 69 -5.43 3.63 19.26
CA ALA A 69 -4.57 4.70 18.74
C ALA A 69 -4.51 4.68 17.20
N GLY A 70 -4.37 3.51 16.58
CA GLY A 70 -4.37 3.31 15.13
C GLY A 70 -5.68 3.73 14.47
N GLY A 71 -6.83 3.30 15.00
CA GLY A 71 -8.16 3.69 14.55
C GLY A 71 -8.37 5.20 14.67
N THR A 72 -7.98 5.80 15.79
CA THR A 72 -8.06 7.27 15.99
C THR A 72 -7.20 8.04 14.98
N LEU A 73 -5.95 7.60 14.76
CA LEU A 73 -5.06 8.22 13.77
C LEU A 73 -5.64 8.08 12.36
N THR A 74 -6.14 6.90 12.01
CA THR A 74 -6.73 6.62 10.69
C THR A 74 -8.01 7.43 10.47
N ALA A 75 -8.87 7.55 11.47
CA ALA A 75 -10.07 8.39 11.43
C ALA A 75 -9.70 9.88 11.28
N GLY A 76 -8.72 10.37 12.05
CA GLY A 76 -8.25 11.75 11.98
C GLY A 76 -7.62 12.11 10.63
N LEU A 77 -6.74 11.24 10.11
CA LEU A 77 -6.12 11.40 8.79
C LEU A 77 -7.14 11.33 7.66
N SER A 78 -8.10 10.40 7.76
CA SER A 78 -9.18 10.26 6.77
C SER A 78 -10.10 11.48 6.77
N GLY A 79 -10.42 12.01 7.95
CA GLY A 79 -11.15 13.28 8.11
C GLY A 79 -10.40 14.46 7.50
N ALA A 80 -9.09 14.57 7.72
CA ALA A 80 -8.27 15.62 7.14
C ALA A 80 -8.20 15.53 5.61
N LEU A 81 -8.03 14.32 5.07
CA LEU A 81 -7.97 14.08 3.63
C LEU A 81 -9.33 14.31 2.95
N ALA A 82 -10.43 13.89 3.60
CA ALA A 82 -11.79 14.18 3.16
C ALA A 82 -12.04 15.69 3.04
N ALA A 83 -11.67 16.45 4.08
CA ALA A 83 -11.78 17.91 4.08
C ALA A 83 -10.92 18.57 2.99
N GLN A 84 -9.70 18.06 2.74
CA GLN A 84 -8.81 18.59 1.71
C GLN A 84 -9.31 18.31 0.29
N THR A 85 -9.96 17.16 0.08
CA THR A 85 -10.38 16.71 -1.26
C THR A 85 -11.85 16.98 -1.58
N GLY A 86 -12.64 17.43 -0.59
CA GLY A 86 -14.07 17.63 -0.74
C GLY A 86 -14.86 16.32 -0.90
N ARG A 87 -14.30 15.21 -0.42
CA ARG A 87 -14.89 13.86 -0.50
C ARG A 87 -15.41 13.41 0.86
N PRO A 88 -16.43 12.53 0.93
CA PRO A 88 -16.87 11.97 2.19
C PRO A 88 -15.81 11.06 2.80
N VAL A 89 -15.76 10.99 4.13
CA VAL A 89 -14.80 10.16 4.88
C VAL A 89 -14.95 8.68 4.53
N ASP A 90 -16.20 8.21 4.35
CA ASP A 90 -16.49 6.82 3.96
C ASP A 90 -15.79 6.43 2.65
N GLU A 91 -15.79 7.32 1.65
CA GLU A 91 -15.09 7.07 0.38
C GLU A 91 -13.56 7.04 0.53
N VAL A 92 -13.03 7.82 1.48
CA VAL A 92 -11.59 7.83 1.78
C VAL A 92 -11.18 6.53 2.46
N LEU A 93 -11.95 6.09 3.46
CA LEU A 93 -11.73 4.83 4.17
C LEU A 93 -11.91 3.62 3.24
N GLU A 94 -12.94 3.63 2.37
CA GLU A 94 -13.13 2.61 1.34
C GLU A 94 -11.94 2.57 0.38
N GLY A 95 -11.43 3.74 -0.04
CA GLY A 95 -10.24 3.84 -0.87
C GLY A 95 -8.99 3.27 -0.19
N ALA A 96 -8.83 3.52 1.11
CA ALA A 96 -7.74 2.96 1.91
C ALA A 96 -7.85 1.42 1.99
N ALA A 97 -9.02 0.87 2.32
CA ALA A 97 -9.24 -0.58 2.36
C ALA A 97 -8.96 -1.24 1.01
N ARG A 98 -9.45 -0.66 -0.09
CA ARG A 98 -9.19 -1.16 -1.45
C ARG A 98 -7.70 -1.14 -1.79
N SER A 99 -6.97 -0.13 -1.32
CA SER A 99 -5.52 -0.02 -1.54
C SER A 99 -4.74 -1.09 -0.78
N ILE A 100 -5.14 -1.41 0.46
CA ILE A 100 -4.54 -2.48 1.26
C ILE A 100 -4.72 -3.83 0.58
N VAL A 101 -5.94 -4.17 0.16
CA VAL A 101 -6.23 -5.44 -0.56
C VAL A 101 -5.45 -5.51 -1.87
N TRP A 102 -5.33 -4.38 -2.59
CA TRP A 102 -4.55 -4.35 -3.83
C TRP A 102 -3.06 -4.58 -3.56
N GLN A 103 -2.50 -3.96 -2.52
CA GLN A 103 -1.09 -4.15 -2.14
C GLN A 103 -0.79 -5.60 -1.73
N GLU A 104 -1.67 -6.22 -0.96
CA GLU A 104 -1.57 -7.64 -0.58
C GLU A 104 -1.54 -8.53 -1.83
N ARG A 105 -2.48 -8.31 -2.76
CA ARG A 105 -2.52 -9.06 -4.01
C ARG A 105 -1.24 -8.90 -4.84
N MET A 106 -0.69 -7.69 -4.92
CA MET A 106 0.56 -7.44 -5.64
C MET A 106 1.76 -8.12 -4.97
N ALA A 107 1.79 -8.21 -3.64
CA ALA A 107 2.79 -9.00 -2.92
C ALA A 107 2.63 -10.50 -3.21
N ALA A 108 1.40 -11.03 -3.17
CA ALA A 108 1.08 -12.41 -3.55
C ALA A 108 1.47 -12.78 -4.99
N ASP A 109 1.26 -11.87 -5.94
CA ASP A 109 1.70 -12.06 -7.32
C ASP A 109 3.23 -12.09 -7.44
N ARG A 110 3.94 -11.22 -6.70
CA ARG A 110 5.42 -11.19 -6.70
C ARG A 110 6.00 -12.49 -6.16
N ASP A 111 5.50 -12.96 -5.03
CA ASP A 111 6.01 -14.17 -4.38
C ASP A 111 5.75 -15.41 -5.24
N ARG A 112 4.59 -15.48 -5.91
CA ARG A 112 4.32 -16.56 -6.88
C ARG A 112 5.30 -16.53 -8.04
N ASN A 113 5.56 -15.36 -8.62
CA ASN A 113 6.54 -15.23 -9.70
C ASN A 113 7.95 -15.63 -9.24
N GLU A 114 8.34 -15.27 -8.01
CA GLU A 114 9.63 -15.65 -7.44
C GLU A 114 9.72 -17.16 -7.18
N ALA A 115 8.66 -17.78 -6.66
CA ALA A 115 8.58 -19.22 -6.46
C ALA A 115 8.61 -19.98 -7.81
N GLU A 116 7.94 -19.47 -8.84
CA GLU A 116 7.98 -20.02 -10.20
C GLU A 116 9.40 -19.92 -10.81
N LEU A 117 10.10 -18.80 -10.60
CA LEU A 117 11.50 -18.64 -11.02
C LEU A 117 12.44 -19.57 -10.26
N ALA A 118 12.24 -19.75 -8.95
CA ALA A 118 13.02 -20.66 -8.12
C ALA A 118 12.78 -22.13 -8.48
N ALA A 119 11.56 -22.51 -8.84
CA ALA A 119 11.20 -23.83 -9.33
C ALA A 119 11.61 -24.07 -10.80
N GLY A 120 11.95 -23.01 -11.53
CA GLY A 120 12.18 -22.97 -12.98
C GLY A 120 13.64 -22.90 -13.43
N LEU A 121 14.61 -23.33 -12.62
CA LEU A 121 15.95 -23.65 -13.12
C LEU A 121 15.98 -25.12 -13.59
N PRO A 122 15.86 -25.42 -14.89
CA PRO A 122 16.28 -26.73 -15.36
C PRO A 122 17.79 -26.81 -15.13
N GLU A 123 18.22 -27.77 -14.32
CA GLU A 123 19.59 -28.26 -14.39
C GLU A 123 19.86 -28.65 -15.84
N GLN A 124 20.53 -27.78 -16.59
CA GLN A 124 21.25 -28.18 -17.80
C GLN A 124 22.45 -29.00 -17.36
N HIS A 125 22.18 -30.21 -16.86
CA HIS A 125 23.21 -31.20 -16.64
C HIS A 125 23.43 -31.95 -17.95
N ASP A 126 24.57 -31.63 -18.55
CA ASP A 126 25.22 -32.30 -19.68
C ASP A 126 24.92 -33.80 -19.80
N LYS A 127 24.55 -34.22 -21.01
CA LYS A 127 24.83 -35.57 -21.52
C LYS A 127 25.32 -35.49 -22.97
N ASP A 128 26.65 -35.50 -23.11
CA ASP A 128 27.47 -36.21 -24.10
C ASP A 128 27.28 -35.97 -25.63
N ALA A 129 28.10 -35.03 -26.16
CA ALA A 129 29.10 -35.11 -27.26
C ALA A 129 28.73 -35.55 -28.71
N PRO A 130 29.54 -35.29 -29.79
CA PRO A 130 30.84 -34.60 -29.91
C PRO A 130 30.98 -33.56 -31.08
N HIS A 131 32.12 -32.84 -31.08
CA HIS A 131 32.83 -32.10 -32.16
C HIS A 131 32.14 -31.76 -33.50
N HIS A 132 32.11 -30.47 -33.86
CA HIS A 132 32.62 -29.99 -35.16
C HIS A 132 33.01 -28.50 -35.12
N GLU A 133 34.25 -28.22 -35.54
CA GLU A 133 34.76 -26.90 -35.88
C GLU A 133 33.99 -26.28 -37.06
N GLN A 134 33.63 -25.00 -36.97
CA GLN A 134 33.56 -24.05 -38.09
C GLN A 134 33.35 -22.63 -37.52
N ARG A 135 34.44 -21.94 -37.18
CA ARG A 135 34.97 -20.79 -37.94
C ARG A 135 33.91 -19.85 -38.55
N ARG A 136 33.92 -18.62 -37.99
CA ARG A 136 33.87 -17.32 -38.67
C ARG A 136 32.60 -16.98 -39.48
N ALA A 137 31.77 -16.10 -38.94
CA ALA A 137 31.45 -14.82 -39.57
C ALA A 137 30.46 -14.02 -38.70
N SER A 138 30.58 -12.69 -38.79
CA SER A 138 29.53 -11.70 -38.51
C SER A 138 29.51 -11.03 -37.13
N ASP A 139 30.67 -10.54 -36.70
CA ASP A 139 30.77 -9.21 -36.10
C ASP A 139 30.40 -8.15 -37.17
N ASP A 140 29.12 -7.77 -37.36
CA ASP A 140 28.81 -6.49 -38.05
C ASP A 140 27.37 -5.94 -37.98
N GLN A 141 26.55 -6.27 -36.97
CA GLN A 141 25.17 -5.72 -36.90
C GLN A 141 24.85 -4.93 -35.63
N ARG A 142 25.89 -4.49 -34.89
CA ARG A 142 25.73 -3.73 -33.63
C ARG A 142 25.85 -2.20 -33.77
N GLN A 143 25.66 -1.62 -34.96
CA GLN A 143 25.82 -0.17 -35.19
C GLN A 143 24.71 0.52 -36.02
N ARG A 144 23.49 -0.04 -36.16
CA ARG A 144 22.42 0.62 -36.96
C ARG A 144 21.02 0.64 -36.34
N SER A 145 20.88 0.83 -35.02
CA SER A 145 19.55 1.03 -34.44
C SER A 145 19.53 1.96 -33.22
N SER A 146 20.41 2.96 -33.20
CA SER A 146 20.44 4.02 -32.18
C SER A 146 20.20 5.40 -32.79
N GLU A 147 19.30 5.49 -33.76
CA GLU A 147 19.02 6.74 -34.46
C GLU A 147 17.60 6.74 -35.04
N ASP A 148 16.59 6.61 -34.18
CA ASP A 148 15.27 7.16 -34.50
C ASP A 148 14.42 7.38 -33.25
N THR A 149 13.59 8.41 -33.24
CA THR A 149 12.72 8.90 -32.15
C THR A 149 13.35 9.78 -31.04
N ARG A 150 14.14 10.78 -31.45
CA ARG A 150 14.17 12.08 -30.76
C ARG A 150 13.72 13.17 -31.71
N ARG A 151 12.42 13.25 -31.95
CA ARG A 151 11.76 14.40 -32.56
C ARG A 151 10.33 14.44 -32.05
N ASP A 152 9.84 15.65 -31.83
CA ASP A 152 8.47 16.02 -31.45
C ASP A 152 8.24 16.25 -29.94
N THR A 153 9.00 17.20 -29.40
CA THR A 153 8.47 18.14 -28.40
C THR A 153 8.75 19.55 -28.90
N GLU A 154 7.93 19.98 -29.85
CA GLU A 154 7.72 21.39 -30.19
C GLU A 154 6.33 21.82 -29.70
N ASP A 155 6.29 23.06 -29.22
CA ASP A 155 5.14 23.96 -29.21
C ASP A 155 3.88 23.60 -28.43
N THR A 156 3.84 24.09 -27.19
CA THR A 156 2.76 25.03 -26.84
C THR A 156 3.33 26.20 -26.03
N ALA A 157 3.38 27.35 -26.70
CA ALA A 157 3.61 28.69 -26.17
C ALA A 157 2.58 29.04 -25.08
N ASP A 158 3.00 29.72 -24.02
CA ASP A 158 2.83 31.18 -23.85
C ASP A 158 1.37 31.64 -23.94
N GLU A 159 0.82 32.07 -22.80
CA GLU A 159 0.17 33.39 -22.73
C GLU A 159 -0.12 33.74 -21.26
N GLY A 160 0.59 34.76 -20.78
CA GLY A 160 0.34 35.37 -19.48
C GLY A 160 -0.95 36.17 -19.42
N ARG A 161 -1.54 36.23 -18.22
CA ARG A 161 -2.27 37.42 -17.75
C ARG A 161 -1.94 37.65 -16.29
N GLY A 162 -1.23 38.74 -16.05
CA GLY A 162 -1.03 39.27 -14.71
C GLY A 162 -2.18 40.14 -14.22
N ARG A 163 -1.89 40.73 -13.06
CA ARG A 163 -2.45 41.92 -12.38
C ARG A 163 -3.50 41.74 -11.29
N GLY A 164 -3.15 42.33 -10.15
CA GLY A 164 -3.99 42.66 -8.99
C GLY A 164 -3.27 42.30 -7.69
N SER A 165 -2.12 42.89 -7.36
CA SER A 165 -1.97 44.14 -6.61
C SER A 165 -2.58 44.08 -5.20
N ASP A 166 -1.66 44.15 -4.22
CA ASP A 166 -1.72 44.82 -2.91
C ASP A 166 -3.05 45.51 -2.51
N GLU A 167 -3.53 45.27 -1.28
CA GLU A 167 -3.46 46.29 -0.22
C GLU A 167 -4.02 45.85 1.15
N HIS A 168 -3.40 46.44 2.17
CA HIS A 168 -3.67 46.45 3.61
C HIS A 168 -5.13 46.51 4.09
N ARG A 169 -5.44 45.79 5.19
CA ARG A 169 -5.84 46.37 6.51
C ARG A 169 -6.34 45.32 7.52
N ARG A 170 -5.61 45.18 8.62
CA ARG A 170 -6.14 45.20 10.01
C ARG A 170 -5.50 46.44 10.68
N PRO A 171 -5.92 46.95 11.85
CA PRO A 171 -7.00 46.54 12.76
C PRO A 171 -7.94 47.72 13.12
N GLY A 172 -8.97 47.50 13.93
CA GLY A 172 -9.79 48.59 14.48
C GLY A 172 -10.88 48.12 15.44
N SER A 173 -10.62 48.37 16.73
CA SER A 173 -11.53 48.51 17.86
C SER A 173 -12.78 49.34 17.54
N ASP A 174 -13.96 49.04 18.11
CA ASP A 174 -14.52 49.77 19.28
C ASP A 174 -16.03 49.49 19.52
N GLU A 175 -16.40 49.58 20.80
CA GLU A 175 -17.68 50.05 21.37
C GLU A 175 -19.01 49.31 21.09
N ARG A 176 -19.52 48.54 22.07
CA ARG A 176 -20.48 48.99 23.12
C ARG A 176 -20.94 47.84 24.01
#